data_AF-A0A8J4THC4-F1
#
_entry.id   AF-A0A8J4THC4-F1
#
_cell.length_a   1.000
_cell.length_b   1.000
_cell.length_c   1.000
_cell.angle_alpha   90.00
_cell.angle_beta   90.00
_cell.angle_gamma   90.00
#
_symmetry.space_group_name_H-M   'P 1'
#
loop_
_entity.id
_entity.type
_entity.pdbx_description
1 polymer ?
#
loop_
_entity_poly.entity_id
_entity_poly.type
_entity_poly.pdbx_seq_one_letter_code
_entity_poly.pdbx_strand_id
1 'polypeptide(L)'
;VFIAGSGMYVKADPKGNIMLEVCKCIWRLLIAQVKMVLKVLFLYIPLPMFWALFDQQGSRWTLQATTMNGHFGFFTVQPDQMQTVNPILILVMVPIVDNAVYPLIKKCGLNFTPLKKITVGMFLAALAFVAAALLQIQIDQTLPTFPSPNEAQVKFLNLEIMPLRITLNGQQQEIPGLQAYGYVTLDTDIMEMSVAGNPSVTRTLLKGERQTFILNSNAIVAQDDDITAKPEQGSNAIRLVNGNSRVLNVTARSKDIGEIGQFQFSNYTLLPEGQVSGVQCSDYRSTFVISNNEGQCEYTMSLGFGSSYTLFIPSTFNFSPDCGSTIQQIEDIKPNAIHMAWQIPQYFLMTCGEVVFSVTGLEFSYSQAPKNMKAVLQAGWLLTTAMGNIIVLIVAEVGQLPQQ
;
A
#
# COMPACT_ATOMS: atom_id res chain seq x y z
N VAL A 1 24.07 45.14 -65.68
CA VAL A 1 25.32 45.50 -64.98
C VAL A 1 26.36 44.37 -64.99
N PHE A 2 25.98 43.08 -64.86
CA PHE A 2 26.96 41.98 -64.71
C PHE A 2 27.45 41.26 -65.99
N ILE A 3 27.23 41.81 -67.19
CA ILE A 3 27.76 41.24 -68.45
C ILE A 3 28.96 42.04 -68.99
N ALA A 4 28.99 43.36 -68.77
CA ALA A 4 30.04 44.24 -69.31
C ALA A 4 31.35 44.28 -68.50
N GLY A 5 31.35 43.78 -67.25
CA GLY A 5 32.52 43.84 -66.34
C GLY A 5 33.23 42.50 -66.11
N SER A 6 32.86 41.44 -66.83
CA SER A 6 33.36 40.07 -66.56
C SER A 6 34.85 39.89 -66.85
N GLY A 7 35.45 40.74 -67.69
CA GLY A 7 36.89 40.74 -67.99
C GLY A 7 37.77 41.48 -66.95
N MET A 8 37.18 42.20 -65.99
CA MET A 8 37.92 42.94 -64.96
C MET A 8 38.18 42.13 -63.68
N TYR A 9 37.69 40.90 -63.59
CA TYR A 9 37.86 40.03 -62.44
C TYR A 9 38.69 38.81 -62.81
N VAL A 10 39.82 38.63 -62.15
CA VAL A 10 40.60 37.38 -62.19
C VAL A 10 39.74 36.30 -61.52
N LYS A 11 39.11 35.44 -62.32
CA LYS A 11 38.49 34.21 -61.82
C LYS A 11 39.60 33.28 -61.38
N ALA A 12 39.84 33.19 -60.07
CA ALA A 12 40.71 32.16 -59.51
C ALA A 12 40.12 30.79 -59.83
N ASP A 13 40.96 29.84 -60.27
CA ASP A 13 40.55 28.46 -60.50
C ASP A 13 39.85 27.89 -59.25
N PRO A 14 38.78 27.09 -59.41
CA PRO A 14 38.09 26.50 -58.27
C PRO A 14 39.08 25.68 -57.44
N LYS A 15 39.37 26.16 -56.22
CA LYS A 15 40.24 25.48 -55.25
C LYS A 15 39.59 24.19 -54.77
N GLY A 16 39.60 23.14 -55.59
CA GLY A 16 39.06 21.83 -55.23
C GLY A 16 37.62 21.86 -54.75
N ASN A 17 37.12 20.70 -54.30
CA ASN A 17 35.73 20.57 -53.87
C ASN A 17 35.62 20.93 -52.37
N ILE A 18 35.70 22.22 -52.02
CA ILE A 18 35.62 22.74 -50.63
C ILE A 18 34.41 22.16 -49.88
N MET A 19 33.28 21.98 -50.58
CA MET A 19 32.06 21.39 -50.02
C MET A 19 32.27 19.95 -49.53
N LEU A 20 33.08 19.16 -50.27
CA LEU A 20 33.43 17.79 -49.90
C LEU A 20 34.36 17.75 -48.67
N GLU A 21 35.31 18.69 -48.55
CA GLU A 21 36.18 18.80 -47.38
C GLU A 21 35.40 19.23 -46.13
N VAL A 22 34.50 20.20 -46.27
CA VAL A 22 33.60 20.62 -45.20
C VAL A 22 32.69 19.47 -44.77
N CYS A 23 32.11 18.73 -45.72
CA CYS A 23 31.28 17.56 -45.42
C CYS A 23 32.08 16.45 -44.69
N LYS A 24 33.30 16.14 -45.15
CA LYS A 24 34.20 15.20 -44.46
C LYS A 24 34.55 15.66 -43.05
N CYS A 25 34.76 16.96 -42.84
CA CYS A 25 35.07 17.53 -41.53
C CYS A 25 33.87 17.41 -40.58
N ILE A 26 32.67 17.81 -41.03
CA ILE A 26 31.41 17.67 -40.27
C ILE A 26 31.16 16.21 -39.90
N TRP A 27 31.34 15.28 -40.85
CA TRP A 27 31.15 13.86 -40.61
C TRP A 27 32.12 13.30 -39.57
N ARG A 28 33.41 13.67 -39.63
CA ARG A 28 34.41 13.25 -38.64
C ARG A 28 34.10 13.81 -37.25
N LEU A 29 33.67 15.07 -37.17
CA LEU A 29 33.27 15.73 -35.93
C LEU A 29 32.03 15.04 -35.32
N LEU A 30 31.03 14.72 -36.14
CA LEU A 30 29.84 13.99 -35.71
C LEU A 30 30.22 12.61 -35.16
N ILE A 31 31.04 11.82 -35.85
CA ILE A 31 31.50 10.51 -35.38
C ILE A 31 32.20 10.62 -34.02
N ALA A 32 33.07 11.61 -33.85
CA ALA A 32 33.76 11.81 -32.57
C ALA A 32 32.77 12.15 -31.45
N GLN A 33 31.79 13.02 -31.71
CA GLN A 33 30.74 13.37 -30.74
C GLN A 33 29.85 12.17 -30.40
N VAL A 34 29.43 11.36 -31.38
CA VAL A 34 28.66 10.12 -31.15
C VAL A 34 29.45 9.14 -30.28
N LYS A 35 30.76 8.95 -30.53
CA LYS A 35 31.61 8.09 -29.70
C LYS A 35 31.69 8.57 -28.25
N MET A 36 31.74 9.88 -28.02
CA MET A 36 31.70 10.44 -26.67
C MET A 36 30.36 10.19 -25.99
N VAL A 37 29.24 10.43 -26.70
CA VAL A 37 27.89 10.17 -26.19
C VAL A 37 27.70 8.68 -25.85
N LEU A 38 28.13 7.75 -26.71
CA LEU A 38 28.03 6.32 -26.46
C LEU A 38 28.79 5.89 -25.19
N LYS A 39 29.95 6.49 -24.90
CA LYS A 39 30.68 6.23 -23.65
C LYS A 39 29.92 6.70 -22.42
N VAL A 40 29.26 7.85 -22.50
CA VAL A 40 28.42 8.37 -21.40
C VAL A 40 27.16 7.51 -21.25
N LEU A 41 26.51 7.10 -22.34
CA LEU A 41 25.37 6.19 -22.31
C LEU A 41 25.74 4.83 -21.71
N PHE A 42 26.96 4.33 -21.92
CA PHE A 42 27.42 3.12 -21.25
C PHE A 42 27.49 3.29 -19.71
N LEU A 43 27.84 4.48 -19.22
CA LEU A 43 27.78 4.79 -17.79
C LEU A 43 26.36 4.79 -17.24
N TYR A 44 25.34 4.92 -18.10
CA TYR A 44 23.94 4.95 -17.71
C TYR A 44 23.33 3.56 -17.44
N ILE A 45 24.02 2.48 -17.81
CA ILE A 45 23.52 1.10 -17.64
C ILE A 45 23.02 0.80 -16.21
N PRO A 46 23.66 1.28 -15.12
CA PRO A 46 23.17 1.04 -13.76
C PRO A 46 22.00 1.93 -13.31
N LEU A 47 21.76 3.08 -13.99
CA LEU A 47 20.77 4.08 -13.58
C LEU A 47 19.32 3.56 -13.54
N PRO A 48 18.86 2.69 -14.48
CA PRO A 48 17.52 2.11 -14.43
C PRO A 48 17.19 1.45 -13.09
N MET A 49 18.16 0.79 -12.44
CA MET A 49 17.93 0.17 -11.14
C MET A 49 17.65 1.19 -10.04
N PHE A 50 18.34 2.34 -10.06
CA PHE A 50 18.04 3.42 -9.11
C PHE A 50 16.62 3.93 -9.31
N TRP A 51 16.21 4.19 -10.55
CA TRP A 51 14.85 4.67 -10.86
C TRP A 51 13.79 3.62 -10.52
N ALA A 52 14.06 2.33 -10.76
CA ALA A 52 13.17 1.25 -10.36
C ALA A 52 12.93 1.18 -8.84
N LEU A 53 13.94 1.54 -8.03
CA LEU A 53 13.80 1.63 -6.57
C LEU A 53 13.11 2.93 -6.15
N PHE A 54 13.47 4.05 -6.77
CA PHE A 54 12.91 5.36 -6.47
C PHE A 54 11.42 5.46 -6.77
N ASP A 55 10.98 4.98 -7.93
CA ASP A 55 9.57 5.08 -8.37
C ASP A 55 8.62 4.18 -7.55
N GLN A 56 9.16 3.23 -6.78
CA GLN A 56 8.35 2.42 -5.83
C GLN A 56 7.78 3.24 -4.67
N GLN A 57 8.33 4.42 -4.39
CA GLN A 57 7.79 5.32 -3.35
C GLN A 57 6.35 5.78 -3.64
N GLY A 58 5.96 5.83 -4.92
CA GLY A 58 4.62 6.24 -5.34
C GLY A 58 3.62 5.08 -5.44
N SER A 59 4.10 3.84 -5.37
CA SER A 59 3.29 2.63 -5.54
C SER A 59 3.36 1.72 -4.31
N ARG A 60 4.44 0.95 -4.16
CA ARG A 60 4.61 -0.04 -3.09
C ARG A 60 4.61 0.60 -1.70
N TRP A 61 5.22 1.76 -1.53
CA TRP A 61 5.23 2.44 -0.23
C TRP A 61 3.88 3.06 0.12
N THR A 62 3.13 3.51 -0.88
CA THR A 62 1.72 3.90 -0.74
C THR A 62 0.88 2.71 -0.27
N LEU A 63 1.06 1.53 -0.89
CA LEU A 63 0.36 0.30 -0.46
C LEU A 63 0.77 -0.15 0.94
N GLN A 64 2.06 -0.02 1.29
CA GLN A 64 2.51 -0.26 2.67
C GLN A 64 1.80 0.69 3.64
N ALA A 65 1.66 1.98 3.28
CA ALA A 65 0.99 2.98 4.11
C ALA A 65 -0.51 2.71 4.33
N THR A 66 -1.21 2.03 3.42
CA THR A 66 -2.64 1.67 3.63
C THR A 66 -2.82 0.73 4.83
N THR A 67 -1.79 -0.04 5.16
CA THR A 67 -1.75 -0.97 6.29
C THR A 67 -1.13 -0.39 7.56
N MET A 68 -0.90 0.92 7.59
CA MET A 68 -0.35 1.64 8.73
C MET A 68 -1.38 2.60 9.33
N ASN A 69 -1.13 3.07 10.54
CA ASN A 69 -1.96 4.05 11.20
C ASN A 69 -1.57 5.47 10.73
N GLY A 70 -2.49 6.16 10.06
CA GLY A 70 -2.31 7.51 9.53
C GLY A 70 -2.65 8.64 10.51
N HIS A 71 -2.90 8.35 11.79
CA HIS A 71 -3.35 9.33 12.75
C HIS A 71 -2.19 10.13 13.38
N PHE A 72 -1.93 11.34 12.90
CA PHE A 72 -0.88 12.24 13.41
C PHE A 72 -1.40 13.19 14.53
N GLY A 73 -2.44 12.79 15.25
CA GLY A 73 -3.02 13.51 16.38
C GLY A 73 -4.07 14.56 15.99
N PHE A 74 -3.68 15.58 15.22
CA PHE A 74 -4.60 16.66 14.81
C PHE A 74 -5.21 16.45 13.43
N PHE A 75 -4.56 15.64 12.60
CA PHE A 75 -4.99 15.33 11.25
C PHE A 75 -4.67 13.87 10.94
N THR A 76 -5.48 13.28 10.08
CA THR A 76 -5.26 11.93 9.55
C THR A 76 -4.63 12.08 8.17
N VAL A 77 -3.43 11.54 8.01
CA VAL A 77 -2.69 11.50 6.75
C VAL A 77 -3.17 10.31 5.95
N GLN A 78 -3.60 10.54 4.71
CA GLN A 78 -3.94 9.46 3.80
C GLN A 78 -2.67 8.84 3.20
N PRO A 79 -2.68 7.53 2.86
CA PRO A 79 -1.53 6.85 2.28
C PRO A 79 -0.90 7.58 1.09
N ASP A 80 -1.70 8.06 0.14
CA ASP A 80 -1.22 8.79 -1.04
C ASP A 80 -0.53 10.12 -0.69
N GLN A 81 -0.95 10.77 0.41
CA GLN A 81 -0.38 12.03 0.86
C GLN A 81 1.04 11.87 1.39
N MET A 82 1.46 10.64 1.74
CA MET A 82 2.82 10.38 2.23
C MET A 82 3.90 10.71 1.17
N GLN A 83 3.53 10.70 -0.11
CA GLN A 83 4.42 11.12 -1.20
C GLN A 83 4.86 12.59 -1.09
N THR A 84 4.10 13.43 -0.37
CA THR A 84 4.46 14.84 -0.10
C THR A 84 5.74 14.96 0.73
N VAL A 85 6.12 13.91 1.47
CA VAL A 85 7.36 13.91 2.26
C VAL A 85 8.59 14.04 1.36
N ASN A 86 8.59 13.46 0.15
CA ASN A 86 9.75 13.54 -0.74
C ASN A 86 10.11 14.99 -1.15
N PRO A 87 9.21 15.80 -1.76
CA PRO A 87 9.55 17.17 -2.12
C PRO A 87 9.93 18.05 -0.93
N ILE A 88 9.32 17.83 0.25
CA ILE A 88 9.71 18.52 1.49
C ILE A 88 11.16 18.17 1.85
N LEU A 89 11.50 16.88 1.83
CA LEU A 89 12.85 16.41 2.12
C LEU A 89 13.86 16.93 1.09
N ILE A 90 13.54 16.99 -0.20
CA ILE A 90 14.43 17.55 -1.23
C ILE A 90 14.72 19.03 -0.93
N LEU A 91 13.69 19.83 -0.65
CA LEU A 91 13.86 21.26 -0.34
C LEU A 91 14.77 21.52 0.87
N VAL A 92 14.76 20.61 1.85
CA VAL A 92 15.61 20.67 3.04
C VAL A 92 17.01 20.07 2.77
N MET A 93 17.09 18.95 2.08
CA MET A 93 18.33 18.20 1.89
C MET A 93 19.28 18.83 0.87
N VAL A 94 18.78 19.42 -0.21
CA VAL A 94 19.64 20.10 -1.22
C VAL A 94 20.54 21.15 -0.58
N PRO A 95 20.03 22.17 0.16
CA PRO A 95 20.90 23.17 0.77
C PRO A 95 21.82 22.59 1.86
N ILE A 96 21.40 21.53 2.57
CA ILE A 96 22.23 20.85 3.56
C ILE A 96 23.40 20.13 2.88
N VAL A 97 23.13 19.39 1.80
CA VAL A 97 24.14 18.64 1.08
C VAL A 97 25.17 19.57 0.46
N ASP A 98 24.72 20.65 -0.17
CA ASP A 98 25.59 21.61 -0.85
C ASP A 98 26.39 22.50 0.10
N ASN A 99 25.77 23.03 1.16
CA ASN A 99 26.41 24.01 2.05
C ASN A 99 27.06 23.40 3.30
N ALA A 100 26.63 22.21 3.74
CA ALA A 100 27.18 21.56 4.92
C ALA A 100 27.95 20.29 4.56
N VAL A 101 27.33 19.31 3.90
CA VAL A 101 27.91 17.98 3.69
C VAL A 101 29.15 18.04 2.80
N TYR A 102 29.07 18.60 1.59
CA TYR A 102 30.23 18.65 0.69
C TYR A 102 31.39 19.49 1.23
N PRO A 103 31.19 20.66 1.87
CA PRO A 103 32.27 21.41 2.51
C PRO A 103 32.92 20.66 3.66
N LEU A 104 32.15 19.92 4.47
CA LEU A 104 32.69 19.08 5.55
C LEU A 104 33.52 17.92 5.01
N ILE A 105 33.05 17.22 3.98
CA ILE A 105 33.81 16.15 3.31
C ILE A 105 35.13 16.69 2.76
N LYS A 106 35.11 17.89 2.18
CA LYS A 106 36.31 18.57 1.68
C LYS A 106 37.28 18.93 2.82
N LYS A 107 36.76 19.36 3.98
CA LYS A 107 37.58 19.59 5.20
C LYS A 107 38.21 18.30 5.73
N CYS A 108 37.56 17.16 5.56
CA CYS A 108 38.13 15.83 5.88
C CYS A 108 39.16 15.34 4.85
N GLY A 109 39.52 16.13 3.83
CA GLY A 109 40.52 15.79 2.83
C GLY A 109 40.06 14.79 1.75
N LEU A 110 38.77 14.46 1.72
CA LEU A 110 38.21 13.51 0.75
C LEU A 110 37.69 14.26 -0.48
N ASN A 111 38.37 14.09 -1.62
CA ASN A 111 37.86 14.58 -2.90
C ASN A 111 36.78 13.62 -3.43
N PHE A 112 35.53 14.04 -3.32
CA PHE A 112 34.38 13.32 -3.86
C PHE A 112 34.22 13.62 -5.36
N THR A 113 34.65 12.68 -6.20
CA THR A 113 34.40 12.74 -7.65
C THR A 113 32.91 12.55 -7.94
N PRO A 114 32.39 13.06 -9.07
CA PRO A 114 30.99 12.88 -9.45
C PRO A 114 30.55 11.40 -9.47
N LEU A 115 31.40 10.50 -9.96
CA LEU A 115 31.12 9.06 -9.96
C LEU A 115 30.99 8.50 -8.53
N LYS A 116 31.83 8.92 -7.57
CA LYS A 116 31.72 8.48 -6.18
C LYS A 116 30.41 8.94 -5.54
N LYS A 117 29.97 10.17 -5.83
CA LYS A 117 28.67 10.69 -5.38
C LYS A 117 27.53 9.81 -5.88
N ILE A 118 27.51 9.52 -7.19
CA ILE A 118 26.51 8.64 -7.82
C ILE A 118 26.52 7.25 -7.14
N THR A 119 27.69 6.66 -6.88
CA THR A 119 27.79 5.37 -6.18
C THR A 119 27.23 5.43 -4.76
N VAL A 120 27.51 6.49 -3.99
CA VAL A 120 26.94 6.66 -2.65
C VAL A 120 25.42 6.79 -2.72
N GLY A 121 24.88 7.49 -3.70
CA GLY A 121 23.43 7.60 -3.90
C GLY A 121 22.76 6.25 -4.17
N MET A 122 23.37 5.41 -5.01
CA MET A 122 22.90 4.04 -5.24
C MET A 122 22.96 3.17 -3.97
N PHE A 123 23.99 3.32 -3.15
CA PHE A 123 24.09 2.61 -1.87
C PHE A 123 23.03 3.05 -0.86
N LEU A 124 22.75 4.36 -0.78
CA LEU A 124 21.67 4.90 0.08
C LEU A 124 20.29 4.40 -0.36
N ALA A 125 20.03 4.30 -1.67
CA ALA A 125 18.80 3.71 -2.18
C ALA A 125 18.65 2.23 -1.76
N ALA A 126 19.73 1.45 -1.77
CA ALA A 126 19.70 0.07 -1.27
C ALA A 126 19.39 0.02 0.23
N LEU A 127 20.00 0.90 1.05
CA LEU A 127 19.71 1.00 2.48
C LEU A 127 18.26 1.43 2.76
N ALA A 128 17.67 2.30 1.94
CA ALA A 128 16.27 2.69 2.06
C ALA A 128 15.34 1.47 1.92
N PHE A 129 15.66 0.53 1.03
CA PHE A 129 14.90 -0.72 0.88
C PHE A 129 15.13 -1.71 2.01
N VAL A 130 16.32 -1.72 2.64
CA VAL A 130 16.53 -2.47 3.89
C VAL A 130 15.62 -1.91 4.99
N ALA A 131 15.54 -0.59 5.15
CA ALA A 131 14.63 0.03 6.10
C ALA A 131 13.16 -0.31 5.81
N ALA A 132 12.76 -0.27 4.52
CA ALA A 132 11.41 -0.64 4.11
C ALA A 132 11.07 -2.11 4.37
N ALA A 133 12.02 -3.02 4.15
CA ALA A 133 11.85 -4.45 4.46
C ALA A 133 11.71 -4.69 5.98
N LEU A 134 12.54 -4.03 6.80
CA LEU A 134 12.43 -4.12 8.26
C LEU A 134 11.08 -3.59 8.77
N LEU A 135 10.59 -2.51 8.18
CA LEU A 135 9.27 -1.97 8.49
C LEU A 135 8.16 -2.95 8.08
N GLN A 136 8.26 -3.55 6.89
CA GLN A 136 7.28 -4.52 6.41
C GLN A 136 7.16 -5.73 7.34
N ILE A 137 8.28 -6.26 7.85
CA ILE A 137 8.28 -7.38 8.80
C ILE A 137 7.44 -7.06 10.06
N GLN A 138 7.46 -5.80 10.53
CA GLN A 138 6.65 -5.39 11.68
C GLN A 138 5.18 -5.21 11.33
N ILE A 139 4.88 -4.74 10.12
CA ILE A 139 3.50 -4.59 9.63
C ILE A 139 2.86 -5.97 9.45
N ASP A 140 3.56 -6.94 8.86
CA ASP A 140 3.07 -8.28 8.55
C ASP A 140 2.62 -9.04 9.80
N GLN A 141 3.21 -8.77 10.97
CA GLN A 141 2.76 -9.34 12.25
C GLN A 141 1.33 -8.94 12.64
N THR A 142 0.81 -7.85 12.08
CA THR A 142 -0.51 -7.29 12.39
C THR A 142 -1.53 -7.51 11.28
N LEU A 143 -1.11 -8.05 10.13
CA LEU A 143 -1.99 -8.29 8.99
C LEU A 143 -2.76 -9.61 9.17
N PRO A 144 -4.07 -9.63 8.83
CA PRO A 144 -4.80 -10.88 8.76
C PRO A 144 -4.30 -11.71 7.57
N THR A 145 -4.25 -13.03 7.77
CA THR A 145 -3.98 -14.00 6.72
C THR A 145 -5.28 -14.33 6.00
N PHE A 146 -5.47 -13.79 4.80
CA PHE A 146 -6.59 -14.13 3.92
C PHE A 146 -6.35 -15.49 3.23
N PRO A 147 -7.41 -16.24 2.87
CA PRO A 147 -7.26 -17.51 2.17
C PRO A 147 -6.67 -17.30 0.77
N SER A 148 -5.89 -18.28 0.31
CA SER A 148 -5.43 -18.30 -1.09
C SER A 148 -6.61 -18.58 -2.05
N PRO A 149 -6.46 -18.33 -3.37
CA PRO A 149 -7.53 -18.63 -4.35
C PRO A 149 -7.97 -20.10 -4.41
N ASN A 150 -7.22 -21.01 -3.77
CA ASN A 150 -7.53 -22.43 -3.71
C ASN A 150 -8.11 -22.87 -2.36
N GLU A 151 -8.06 -22.00 -1.35
CA GLU A 151 -8.52 -22.25 0.02
C GLU A 151 -9.82 -21.50 0.30
N ALA A 152 -10.56 -21.92 1.32
CA ALA A 152 -11.68 -21.19 1.89
C ALA A 152 -11.47 -21.04 3.40
N GLN A 153 -11.93 -19.95 3.99
CA GLN A 153 -11.85 -19.73 5.43
C GLN A 153 -13.23 -19.61 6.05
N VAL A 154 -13.45 -20.33 7.15
CA VAL A 154 -14.76 -20.39 7.80
C VAL A 154 -14.66 -20.04 9.27
N LYS A 155 -15.60 -19.22 9.74
CA LYS A 155 -15.74 -18.80 11.13
C LYS A 155 -17.09 -19.25 11.65
N PHE A 156 -17.16 -19.70 12.89
CA PHE A 156 -18.40 -20.20 13.47
C PHE A 156 -18.84 -19.34 14.65
N LEU A 157 -20.13 -19.04 14.74
CA LEU A 157 -20.72 -18.25 15.80
C LEU A 157 -21.83 -19.04 16.49
N ASN A 158 -21.73 -19.22 17.80
CA ASN A 158 -22.67 -19.99 18.59
C ASN A 158 -23.75 -19.08 19.22
N LEU A 159 -25.02 -19.35 18.91
CA LEU A 159 -26.16 -18.64 19.49
C LEU A 159 -26.56 -19.14 20.89
N GLU A 160 -26.05 -20.30 21.30
CA GLU A 160 -26.41 -20.95 22.55
C GLU A 160 -25.57 -20.45 23.71
N ILE A 161 -26.15 -20.46 24.91
CA ILE A 161 -25.44 -20.09 26.15
C ILE A 161 -24.39 -21.13 26.53
N MET A 162 -24.62 -22.39 26.15
CA MET A 162 -23.72 -23.49 26.43
C MET A 162 -22.72 -23.72 25.27
N PRO A 163 -21.52 -24.26 25.55
CA PRO A 163 -20.59 -24.66 24.51
C PRO A 163 -21.22 -25.68 23.55
N LEU A 164 -21.02 -25.45 22.25
CA LEU A 164 -21.55 -26.28 21.19
C LEU A 164 -20.42 -27.11 20.58
N ARG A 165 -20.60 -28.43 20.57
CA ARG A 165 -19.66 -29.35 19.92
C ARG A 165 -20.01 -29.50 18.45
N ILE A 166 -19.06 -29.22 17.57
CA ILE A 166 -19.18 -29.41 16.13
C ILE A 166 -18.17 -30.46 15.67
N THR A 167 -18.52 -31.22 14.64
CA THR A 167 -17.56 -32.08 13.93
C THR A 167 -17.35 -31.49 12.54
N LEU A 168 -16.14 -31.03 12.25
CA LEU A 168 -15.77 -30.45 10.96
C LEU A 168 -14.81 -31.41 10.26
N ASN A 169 -15.18 -31.93 9.10
CA ASN A 169 -14.39 -32.90 8.32
C ASN A 169 -13.86 -34.08 9.19
N GLY A 170 -14.69 -34.55 10.14
CA GLY A 170 -14.35 -35.64 11.06
C GLY A 170 -13.58 -35.23 12.32
N GLN A 171 -13.15 -33.97 12.46
CA GLN A 171 -12.50 -33.45 13.68
C GLN A 171 -13.50 -32.74 14.59
N GLN A 172 -13.49 -33.06 15.88
CA GLN A 172 -14.34 -32.38 16.86
C GLN A 172 -13.72 -31.05 17.30
N GLN A 173 -14.53 -29.99 17.30
CA GLN A 173 -14.21 -28.67 17.83
C GLN A 173 -15.32 -28.23 18.78
N GLU A 174 -14.96 -27.47 19.82
CA GLU A 174 -15.91 -26.94 20.80
C GLU A 174 -15.95 -25.42 20.67
N ILE A 175 -17.14 -24.89 20.38
CA ILE A 175 -17.38 -23.46 20.23
C ILE A 175 -17.97 -22.94 21.55
N PRO A 176 -17.32 -21.98 22.23
CA PRO A 176 -17.86 -21.43 23.47
C PRO A 176 -19.25 -20.81 23.28
N GLY A 177 -20.03 -20.81 24.35
CA GLY A 177 -21.37 -20.23 24.35
C GLY A 177 -21.36 -18.73 24.04
N LEU A 178 -22.32 -18.29 23.22
CA LEU A 178 -22.51 -16.90 22.80
C LEU A 178 -21.27 -16.25 22.16
N GLN A 179 -20.29 -17.02 21.68
CA GLN A 179 -19.02 -16.51 21.15
C GLN A 179 -18.75 -17.03 19.74
N ALA A 180 -17.81 -16.37 19.06
CA ALA A 180 -17.25 -16.86 17.81
C ALA A 180 -16.00 -17.72 18.05
N TYR A 181 -15.89 -18.81 17.30
CA TYR A 181 -14.65 -19.55 17.12
C TYR A 181 -13.91 -18.99 15.91
N GLY A 182 -12.59 -18.84 16.01
CA GLY A 182 -11.76 -18.19 14.99
C GLY A 182 -11.79 -18.86 13.61
N TYR A 183 -11.20 -18.19 12.62
CA TYR A 183 -11.16 -18.70 11.25
C TYR A 183 -10.40 -20.03 11.15
N VAL A 184 -11.02 -20.99 10.46
CA VAL A 184 -10.44 -22.27 10.06
C VAL A 184 -10.25 -22.26 8.56
N THR A 185 -9.03 -22.50 8.09
CA THR A 185 -8.73 -22.63 6.66
C THR A 185 -9.00 -24.07 6.19
N LEU A 186 -9.63 -24.21 5.03
CA LEU A 186 -9.96 -25.46 4.39
C LEU A 186 -9.45 -25.43 2.94
N ASP A 187 -8.75 -26.49 2.53
CA ASP A 187 -8.23 -26.63 1.16
C ASP A 187 -9.29 -27.11 0.16
N THR A 188 -10.48 -27.46 0.66
CA THR A 188 -11.60 -28.01 -0.09
C THR A 188 -12.71 -26.99 -0.24
N ASP A 189 -13.39 -27.03 -1.38
CA ASP A 189 -14.65 -26.31 -1.64
C ASP A 189 -15.86 -26.97 -0.99
N ILE A 190 -15.67 -28.12 -0.33
CA ILE A 190 -16.72 -28.83 0.38
C ILE A 190 -16.37 -28.87 1.87
N MET A 191 -17.30 -28.38 2.67
CA MET A 191 -17.32 -28.54 4.11
C MET A 191 -18.32 -29.63 4.48
N GLU A 192 -17.88 -30.62 5.24
CA GLU A 192 -18.78 -31.56 5.91
C GLU A 192 -18.83 -31.25 7.41
N MET A 193 -20.02 -30.93 7.93
CA MET A 193 -20.20 -30.45 9.29
C MET A 193 -21.36 -31.11 10.02
N SER A 194 -21.15 -31.59 11.24
CA SER A 194 -22.23 -31.99 12.16
C SER A 194 -22.24 -31.12 13.42
N VAL A 195 -23.43 -30.83 13.94
CA VAL A 195 -23.63 -29.98 15.12
C VAL A 195 -24.30 -30.79 16.22
N ALA A 196 -23.69 -30.85 17.41
CA ALA A 196 -24.23 -31.55 18.58
C ALA A 196 -24.65 -33.01 18.35
N GLY A 197 -24.03 -33.70 17.39
CA GLY A 197 -24.37 -35.09 17.05
C GLY A 197 -25.55 -35.26 16.09
N ASN A 198 -26.10 -34.15 15.56
CA ASN A 198 -27.07 -34.17 14.46
C ASN A 198 -26.44 -34.72 13.16
N PRO A 199 -27.26 -35.16 12.18
CA PRO A 199 -26.74 -35.62 10.89
C PRO A 199 -25.85 -34.56 10.23
N SER A 200 -24.80 -35.06 9.56
CA SER A 200 -23.83 -34.25 8.85
C SER A 200 -24.49 -33.47 7.71
N VAL A 201 -24.18 -32.18 7.60
CA VAL A 201 -24.61 -31.28 6.54
C VAL A 201 -23.40 -30.91 5.70
N THR A 202 -23.53 -31.10 4.39
CA THR A 202 -22.52 -30.68 3.42
C THR A 202 -22.82 -29.28 2.90
N ARG A 203 -21.81 -28.40 2.91
CA ARG A 203 -21.89 -27.04 2.37
C ARG A 203 -20.78 -26.82 1.35
N THR A 204 -21.12 -26.14 0.25
CA THR A 204 -20.14 -25.69 -0.72
C THR A 204 -19.61 -24.33 -0.30
N LEU A 205 -18.28 -24.21 -0.22
CA LEU A 205 -17.55 -23.00 0.14
C LEU A 205 -17.08 -22.27 -1.11
N LEU A 206 -17.00 -20.95 -1.01
CA LEU A 206 -16.41 -20.12 -2.04
C LEU A 206 -14.89 -20.04 -1.80
N LYS A 207 -14.10 -20.44 -2.79
CA LYS A 207 -12.64 -20.37 -2.72
C LYS A 207 -12.16 -18.91 -2.82
N GLY A 208 -11.12 -18.57 -2.07
CA GLY A 208 -10.61 -17.20 -1.93
C GLY A 208 -11.48 -16.29 -1.04
N GLU A 209 -12.59 -16.82 -0.50
CA GLU A 209 -13.53 -16.07 0.33
C GLU A 209 -13.46 -16.51 1.80
N ARG A 210 -13.93 -15.62 2.68
CA ARG A 210 -14.11 -15.89 4.11
C ARG A 210 -15.60 -15.94 4.40
N GLN A 211 -16.08 -16.89 5.18
CA GLN A 211 -17.52 -17.03 5.47
C GLN A 211 -17.76 -17.23 6.97
N THR A 212 -18.79 -16.58 7.50
CA THR A 212 -19.24 -16.79 8.89
C THR A 212 -20.53 -17.59 8.90
N PHE A 213 -20.57 -18.66 9.71
CA PHE A 213 -21.75 -19.50 9.93
C PHE A 213 -22.30 -19.28 11.33
N ILE A 214 -23.61 -19.02 11.43
CA ILE A 214 -24.35 -18.95 12.69
C ILE A 214 -24.89 -20.34 13.01
N LEU A 215 -24.67 -20.80 14.23
CA LEU A 215 -25.03 -22.13 14.70
C LEU A 215 -25.96 -22.04 15.91
N ASN A 216 -26.88 -22.99 16.00
CA ASN A 216 -27.62 -23.31 17.22
C ASN A 216 -27.48 -24.80 17.55
N SER A 217 -28.15 -25.29 18.60
CA SER A 217 -28.08 -26.71 19.01
C SER A 217 -28.54 -27.70 17.93
N ASN A 218 -29.30 -27.24 16.93
CA ASN A 218 -29.98 -28.10 15.96
C ASN A 218 -29.31 -28.07 14.58
N ALA A 219 -28.86 -26.91 14.11
CA ALA A 219 -28.39 -26.72 12.74
C ALA A 219 -27.59 -25.42 12.54
N ILE A 220 -27.07 -25.27 11.32
CA ILE A 220 -26.64 -23.98 10.76
C ILE A 220 -27.88 -23.13 10.50
N VAL A 221 -27.92 -21.94 11.09
CA VAL A 221 -29.06 -21.02 11.03
C VAL A 221 -28.93 -20.04 9.87
N ALA A 222 -27.74 -19.47 9.69
CA ALA A 222 -27.43 -18.53 8.62
C ALA A 222 -25.95 -18.62 8.24
N GLN A 223 -25.63 -18.13 7.06
CA GLN A 223 -24.27 -17.97 6.55
C GLN A 223 -24.18 -16.65 5.79
N ASP A 224 -23.03 -15.99 5.84
CA ASP A 224 -22.76 -14.78 5.08
C ASP A 224 -21.25 -14.65 4.80
N ASP A 225 -20.92 -13.94 3.72
CA ASP A 225 -19.54 -13.72 3.30
C ASP A 225 -18.90 -12.60 4.14
N ASP A 226 -17.64 -12.78 4.51
CA ASP A 226 -16.83 -11.82 5.26
C ASP A 226 -15.95 -11.02 4.31
N ILE A 227 -15.55 -9.82 4.74
CA ILE A 227 -14.63 -9.01 3.93
C ILE A 227 -13.34 -9.77 3.61
N THR A 228 -12.83 -9.65 2.40
CA THR A 228 -11.60 -10.30 1.92
C THR A 228 -10.43 -9.34 1.80
N ALA A 229 -10.65 -8.06 2.09
CA ALA A 229 -9.64 -7.03 2.11
C ALA A 229 -9.76 -6.17 3.36
N LYS A 230 -8.65 -5.57 3.78
CA LYS A 230 -8.64 -4.60 4.87
C LYS A 230 -9.31 -3.30 4.41
N PRO A 231 -10.16 -2.67 5.24
CA PRO A 231 -10.83 -1.42 4.86
C PRO A 231 -9.84 -0.31 4.50
N GLU A 232 -10.19 0.45 3.46
CA GLU A 232 -9.33 1.53 2.95
C GLU A 232 -9.46 2.82 3.78
N GLN A 233 -8.43 3.67 3.67
CA GLN A 233 -8.40 5.02 4.24
C GLN A 233 -8.62 5.07 5.76
N GLY A 234 -8.28 4.01 6.49
CA GLY A 234 -8.46 3.93 7.93
C GLY A 234 -9.90 3.77 8.40
N SER A 235 -10.85 3.56 7.49
CA SER A 235 -12.24 3.26 7.84
C SER A 235 -12.35 1.94 8.59
N ASN A 236 -13.48 1.74 9.27
CA ASN A 236 -13.79 0.52 9.98
C ASN A 236 -14.98 -0.17 9.35
N ALA A 237 -14.83 -1.44 8.97
CA ALA A 237 -15.93 -2.24 8.47
C ALA A 237 -16.67 -2.86 9.66
N ILE A 238 -17.93 -2.48 9.85
CA ILE A 238 -18.76 -3.00 10.94
C ILE A 238 -19.89 -3.82 10.36
N ARG A 239 -20.07 -5.02 10.91
CA ARG A 239 -21.24 -5.86 10.67
C ARG A 239 -21.90 -6.21 11.99
N LEU A 240 -23.19 -6.45 11.96
CA LEU A 240 -23.94 -6.92 13.13
C LEU A 240 -24.57 -8.27 12.85
N VAL A 241 -24.67 -9.07 13.91
CA VAL A 241 -25.34 -10.37 13.91
C VAL A 241 -26.42 -10.34 14.95
N ASN A 242 -27.68 -10.42 14.51
CA ASN A 242 -28.83 -10.45 15.40
C ASN A 242 -29.14 -11.89 15.80
N GLY A 243 -28.67 -12.33 16.96
CA GLY A 243 -29.00 -13.63 17.56
C GLY A 243 -30.32 -13.66 18.33
N ASN A 244 -31.08 -12.57 18.34
CA ASN A 244 -32.36 -12.46 19.03
C ASN A 244 -33.52 -12.95 18.14
N SER A 245 -34.61 -13.38 18.76
CA SER A 245 -35.87 -13.75 18.09
C SER A 245 -36.70 -12.54 17.64
N ARG A 246 -36.18 -11.33 17.82
CA ARG A 246 -36.83 -10.07 17.48
C ARG A 246 -36.05 -9.35 16.40
N VAL A 247 -36.75 -8.64 15.53
CA VAL A 247 -36.12 -7.74 14.55
C VAL A 247 -35.53 -6.54 15.30
N LEU A 248 -34.32 -6.14 14.94
CA LEU A 248 -33.62 -5.01 15.57
C LEU A 248 -33.26 -3.99 14.50
N ASN A 249 -33.52 -2.71 14.77
CA ASN A 249 -33.05 -1.61 13.94
C ASN A 249 -31.81 -0.99 14.59
N VAL A 250 -30.74 -0.84 13.81
CA VAL A 250 -29.47 -0.36 14.32
C VAL A 250 -29.01 0.86 13.56
N THR A 251 -28.68 1.91 14.31
CA THR A 251 -28.04 3.11 13.77
C THR A 251 -26.67 3.28 14.41
N ALA A 252 -25.66 3.59 13.60
CA ALA A 252 -24.31 3.88 14.08
C ALA A 252 -24.02 5.36 13.85
N ARG A 253 -23.87 6.12 14.95
CA ARG A 253 -23.78 7.58 14.94
C ARG A 253 -24.98 8.24 14.22
N SER A 254 -24.84 8.54 12.92
CA SER A 254 -25.86 9.14 12.05
C SER A 254 -26.09 8.34 10.77
N LYS A 255 -25.45 7.17 10.63
CA LYS A 255 -25.61 6.27 9.49
C LYS A 255 -26.52 5.13 9.90
N ASP A 256 -27.62 4.99 9.18
CA ASP A 256 -28.53 3.88 9.35
C ASP A 256 -27.87 2.60 8.83
N ILE A 257 -27.78 1.57 9.67
CA ILE A 257 -27.34 0.24 9.27
C ILE A 257 -28.54 -0.57 8.77
N GLY A 258 -29.76 -0.18 9.22
CA GLY A 258 -31.02 -0.77 8.82
C GLY A 258 -31.55 -1.83 9.78
N GLU A 259 -32.68 -2.40 9.39
CA GLU A 259 -33.34 -3.48 10.12
C GLU A 259 -32.66 -4.82 9.86
N ILE A 260 -32.34 -5.51 10.95
CA ILE A 260 -31.72 -6.83 10.95
C ILE A 260 -32.76 -7.85 11.40
N GLY A 261 -33.09 -8.78 10.52
CA GLY A 261 -34.02 -9.87 10.80
C GLY A 261 -33.53 -10.81 11.89
N GLN A 262 -34.39 -11.73 12.30
CA GLN A 262 -34.10 -12.71 13.35
C GLN A 262 -33.01 -13.68 12.88
N PHE A 263 -31.97 -13.89 13.68
CA PHE A 263 -30.86 -14.80 13.38
C PHE A 263 -30.14 -14.49 12.06
N GLN A 264 -30.06 -13.20 11.68
CA GLN A 264 -29.48 -12.73 10.42
C GLN A 264 -28.30 -11.78 10.62
N PHE A 265 -27.54 -11.60 9.54
CA PHE A 265 -26.46 -10.64 9.41
C PHE A 265 -26.98 -9.31 8.86
N SER A 266 -26.37 -8.21 9.29
CA SER A 266 -26.44 -6.95 8.54
C SER A 266 -25.44 -6.96 7.38
N ASN A 267 -25.58 -6.03 6.44
CA ASN A 267 -24.50 -5.73 5.52
C ASN A 267 -23.32 -5.07 6.26
N TYR A 268 -22.11 -5.21 5.71
CA TYR A 268 -20.96 -4.44 6.18
C TYR A 268 -21.17 -2.95 5.91
N THR A 269 -21.06 -2.17 6.97
CA THR A 269 -21.14 -0.72 6.92
C THR A 269 -19.78 -0.13 7.26
N LEU A 270 -19.22 0.62 6.31
CA LEU A 270 -18.00 1.40 6.56
C LEU A 270 -18.35 2.61 7.43
N LEU A 271 -17.67 2.69 8.58
CA LEU A 271 -17.69 3.83 9.48
C LEU A 271 -16.32 4.49 9.48
N PRO A 272 -16.23 5.82 9.32
CA PRO A 272 -14.96 6.52 9.48
C PRO A 272 -14.47 6.42 10.93
N GLU A 273 -13.21 6.78 11.14
CA GLU A 273 -12.62 6.91 12.48
C GLU A 273 -13.54 7.76 13.40
N GLY A 274 -13.57 7.42 14.69
CA GLY A 274 -14.42 8.08 15.68
C GLY A 274 -14.02 9.53 15.93
N GLN A 275 -14.62 10.49 15.24
CA GLN A 275 -14.40 11.90 15.56
C GLN A 275 -15.42 12.36 16.60
N VAL A 276 -14.99 12.50 17.84
CA VAL A 276 -15.74 13.27 18.85
C VAL A 276 -15.46 14.75 18.57
N SER A 277 -16.51 15.50 18.22
CA SER A 277 -16.40 16.96 18.14
C SER A 277 -16.10 17.52 19.53
N GLY A 278 -14.90 18.09 19.70
CA GLY A 278 -14.60 18.99 20.83
C GLY A 278 -13.80 18.43 22.01
N VAL A 279 -13.20 17.24 21.95
CA VAL A 279 -12.37 16.71 23.05
C VAL A 279 -10.95 16.36 22.58
N GLN A 280 -9.95 16.86 23.30
CA GLN A 280 -8.54 16.50 23.12
C GLN A 280 -8.34 14.99 23.39
N CYS A 281 -7.84 14.30 22.37
CA CYS A 281 -7.11 13.03 22.38
C CYS A 281 -7.71 11.78 23.10
N SER A 282 -7.71 10.67 22.36
CA SER A 282 -7.56 9.26 22.78
C SER A 282 -8.76 8.31 22.88
N ASP A 283 -10.02 8.77 22.85
CA ASP A 283 -11.19 7.88 22.88
C ASP A 283 -12.02 7.96 21.59
N TYR A 284 -11.60 7.24 20.53
CA TYR A 284 -12.33 7.10 19.25
C TYR A 284 -13.54 6.17 19.43
N ARG A 285 -14.49 6.61 20.25
CA ARG A 285 -15.66 5.82 20.60
C ARG A 285 -16.77 6.04 19.58
N SER A 286 -17.39 4.94 19.16
CA SER A 286 -18.56 4.94 18.30
C SER A 286 -19.74 4.38 19.08
N THR A 287 -20.83 5.15 19.12
CA THR A 287 -22.08 4.73 19.73
C THR A 287 -23.00 4.12 18.68
N PHE A 288 -23.47 2.92 18.98
CA PHE A 288 -24.44 2.14 18.25
C PHE A 288 -25.74 2.19 19.04
N VAL A 289 -26.81 2.60 18.37
CA VAL A 289 -28.15 2.66 18.94
C VAL A 289 -28.94 1.50 18.35
N ILE A 290 -29.24 0.53 19.19
CA ILE A 290 -30.04 -0.65 18.85
C ILE A 290 -31.45 -0.39 19.38
N SER A 291 -32.45 -0.49 18.51
CA SER A 291 -33.82 -0.13 18.85
C SER A 291 -34.83 -1.11 18.24
N ASN A 292 -35.98 -1.21 18.89
CA ASN A 292 -37.16 -1.89 18.40
C ASN A 292 -38.40 -1.23 19.04
N ASN A 293 -39.59 -1.71 18.72
CA ASN A 293 -40.87 -1.27 19.29
C ASN A 293 -40.93 -1.35 20.84
N GLU A 294 -40.05 -2.12 21.46
CA GLU A 294 -40.01 -2.32 22.92
C GLU A 294 -39.06 -1.36 23.66
N GLY A 295 -38.07 -0.78 22.97
CA GLY A 295 -37.07 0.06 23.63
C GLY A 295 -35.84 0.36 22.77
N GLN A 296 -34.90 1.06 23.39
CA GLN A 296 -33.64 1.50 22.80
C GLN A 296 -32.48 1.17 23.74
N CYS A 297 -31.36 0.73 23.17
CA CYS A 297 -30.13 0.38 23.85
C CYS A 297 -28.96 1.11 23.18
N GLU A 298 -28.11 1.74 23.97
CA GLU A 298 -26.88 2.37 23.49
C GLU A 298 -25.67 1.50 23.84
N TYR A 299 -24.86 1.19 22.85
CA TYR A 299 -23.62 0.45 23.00
C TYR A 299 -22.47 1.27 22.42
N THR A 300 -21.40 1.44 23.18
CA THR A 300 -20.26 2.24 22.75
C THR A 300 -18.99 1.39 22.76
N MET A 301 -18.26 1.39 21.65
CA MET A 301 -16.96 0.72 21.52
C MET A 301 -15.92 1.67 20.91
N SER A 302 -14.64 1.42 21.20
CA SER A 302 -13.54 2.08 20.51
C SER A 302 -13.29 1.44 19.14
N LEU A 303 -13.27 2.24 18.08
CA LEU A 303 -12.87 1.79 16.74
C LEU A 303 -11.42 2.19 16.49
N GLY A 304 -10.58 1.22 16.10
CA GLY A 304 -9.20 1.48 15.69
C GLY A 304 -9.09 2.00 14.26
N PHE A 305 -7.88 1.96 13.70
CA PHE A 305 -7.60 2.40 12.33
C PHE A 305 -7.59 1.21 11.37
N GLY A 306 -8.47 1.19 10.37
CA GLY A 306 -8.48 0.15 9.33
C GLY A 306 -8.93 -1.24 9.83
N SER A 307 -9.78 -1.31 10.86
CA SER A 307 -10.20 -2.58 11.48
C SER A 307 -11.56 -3.08 10.97
N SER A 308 -11.87 -4.35 11.26
CA SER A 308 -13.19 -4.93 11.00
C SER A 308 -13.72 -5.62 12.24
N TYR A 309 -14.98 -5.37 12.54
CA TYR A 309 -15.66 -5.91 13.72
C TYR A 309 -17.03 -6.46 13.36
N THR A 310 -17.37 -7.61 13.95
CA THR A 310 -18.71 -8.16 13.98
C THR A 310 -19.28 -7.97 15.38
N LEU A 311 -20.37 -7.20 15.51
CA LEU A 311 -21.10 -7.06 16.77
C LEU A 311 -22.18 -8.13 16.86
N PHE A 312 -22.00 -9.04 17.80
CA PHE A 312 -22.95 -10.09 18.07
C PHE A 312 -23.91 -9.68 19.17
N ILE A 313 -25.20 -9.62 18.82
CA ILE A 313 -26.30 -9.38 19.77
C ILE A 313 -26.86 -10.75 20.14
N PRO A 314 -26.64 -11.26 21.36
CA PRO A 314 -27.04 -12.62 21.73
C PRO A 314 -28.56 -12.77 21.89
N SER A 315 -29.03 -14.02 21.93
CA SER A 315 -30.42 -14.37 22.21
C SER A 315 -30.91 -13.91 23.60
N THR A 316 -29.99 -13.72 24.53
CA THR A 316 -30.25 -13.20 25.88
C THR A 316 -30.39 -11.68 25.96
N PHE A 317 -30.18 -10.96 24.84
CA PHE A 317 -30.26 -9.51 24.79
C PHE A 317 -31.67 -9.01 25.16
N ASN A 318 -31.73 -8.04 26.07
CA ASN A 318 -32.96 -7.36 26.44
C ASN A 318 -32.71 -5.86 26.66
N PHE A 319 -33.73 -5.04 26.42
CA PHE A 319 -33.69 -3.60 26.64
C PHE A 319 -33.70 -3.32 28.15
N SER A 320 -32.51 -3.19 28.71
CA SER A 320 -32.23 -2.85 30.10
C SER A 320 -31.23 -1.69 30.14
N PRO A 321 -31.09 -0.97 31.27
CA PRO A 321 -30.14 0.14 31.36
C PRO A 321 -28.69 -0.25 31.00
N ASP A 322 -28.30 -1.50 31.29
CA ASP A 322 -26.97 -2.04 31.01
C ASP A 322 -26.94 -3.01 29.82
N CYS A 323 -27.91 -2.90 28.90
CA CYS A 323 -28.04 -3.78 27.74
C CYS A 323 -26.74 -3.96 26.92
N GLY A 324 -25.89 -2.93 26.86
CA GLY A 324 -24.61 -2.95 26.16
C GLY A 324 -23.64 -4.03 26.65
N SER A 325 -23.74 -4.46 27.92
CA SER A 325 -22.83 -5.47 28.48
C SER A 325 -23.04 -6.87 27.90
N THR A 326 -24.19 -7.12 27.27
CA THR A 326 -24.52 -8.41 26.65
C THR A 326 -24.01 -8.52 25.22
N ILE A 327 -23.74 -7.39 24.57
CA ILE A 327 -23.27 -7.35 23.18
C ILE A 327 -21.82 -7.77 23.16
N GLN A 328 -21.49 -8.73 22.30
CA GLN A 328 -20.13 -9.19 22.13
C GLN A 328 -19.50 -8.58 20.89
N GLN A 329 -18.31 -8.03 21.07
CA GLN A 329 -17.47 -7.55 19.98
C GLN A 329 -16.55 -8.68 19.52
N ILE A 330 -16.66 -9.05 18.24
CA ILE A 330 -15.76 -9.99 17.58
C ILE A 330 -14.84 -9.18 16.67
N GLU A 331 -13.53 -9.31 16.87
CA GLU A 331 -12.51 -8.67 16.03
C GLU A 331 -12.19 -9.57 14.83
N ASP A 332 -12.64 -9.16 13.63
CA ASP A 332 -12.42 -9.90 12.38
C ASP A 332 -11.09 -9.52 11.72
N ILE A 333 -10.73 -8.24 11.82
CA ILE A 333 -9.44 -7.70 11.37
C ILE A 333 -8.92 -6.72 12.42
N LYS A 334 -7.69 -6.98 12.90
CA LYS A 334 -7.00 -6.13 13.87
C LYS A 334 -6.72 -4.72 13.32
N PRO A 335 -6.80 -3.68 14.18
CA PRO A 335 -6.43 -2.34 13.78
C PRO A 335 -4.94 -2.22 13.44
N ASN A 336 -4.58 -1.25 12.59
CA ASN A 336 -3.18 -0.95 12.26
C ASN A 336 -2.43 -0.45 13.50
N ALA A 337 -1.42 -1.19 13.96
CA ALA A 337 -0.63 -0.81 15.14
C ALA A 337 0.55 0.10 14.79
N ILE A 338 1.14 -0.07 13.60
CA ILE A 338 2.35 0.65 13.20
C ILE A 338 1.99 2.02 12.60
N HIS A 339 2.52 3.09 13.18
CA HIS A 339 2.27 4.45 12.73
C HIS A 339 3.01 4.79 11.43
N MET A 340 2.36 5.50 10.49
CA MET A 340 2.90 5.88 9.18
C MET A 340 4.22 6.66 9.25
N ALA A 341 4.47 7.40 10.34
CA ALA A 341 5.76 8.09 10.54
C ALA A 341 6.99 7.16 10.48
N TRP A 342 6.82 5.86 10.71
CA TRP A 342 7.91 4.90 10.57
C TRP A 342 8.37 4.69 9.11
N GLN A 343 7.66 5.23 8.12
CA GLN A 343 8.14 5.33 6.75
C GLN A 343 9.09 6.53 6.53
N ILE A 344 9.17 7.50 7.44
CA ILE A 344 10.06 8.67 7.26
C ILE A 344 11.54 8.25 7.08
N PRO A 345 12.10 7.27 7.81
CA PRO A 345 13.47 6.80 7.60
C PRO A 345 13.77 6.28 6.19
N GLN A 346 12.88 5.49 5.58
CA GLN A 346 13.08 4.99 4.21
C GLN A 346 12.97 6.12 3.19
N TYR A 347 12.02 7.05 3.34
CA TYR A 347 11.94 8.26 2.51
C TYR A 347 13.20 9.10 2.64
N PHE A 348 13.67 9.35 3.87
CA PHE A 348 14.87 10.11 4.14
C PHE A 348 16.11 9.52 3.44
N LEU A 349 16.34 8.21 3.56
CA LEU A 349 17.48 7.55 2.90
C LEU A 349 17.37 7.62 1.37
N MET A 350 16.16 7.39 0.83
CA MET A 350 15.92 7.46 -0.61
C MET A 350 16.13 8.87 -1.16
N THR A 351 15.57 9.90 -0.50
CA THR A 351 15.76 11.29 -0.90
C THR A 351 17.21 11.75 -0.76
N CYS A 352 17.93 11.33 0.29
CA CYS A 352 19.38 11.56 0.38
C CYS A 352 20.12 10.93 -0.81
N GLY A 353 19.73 9.71 -1.17
CA GLY A 353 20.23 9.01 -2.36
C GLY A 353 19.97 9.80 -3.64
N GLU A 354 18.74 10.27 -3.83
CA GLU A 354 18.31 11.07 -4.99
C GLU A 354 19.09 12.38 -5.10
N VAL A 355 19.22 13.14 -4.01
CA VAL A 355 19.93 14.43 -4.04
C VAL A 355 21.38 14.25 -4.49
N VAL A 356 22.07 13.23 -3.98
CA VAL A 356 23.47 12.97 -4.33
C VAL A 356 23.61 12.33 -5.71
N PHE A 357 22.66 11.46 -6.11
CA PHE A 357 22.66 10.75 -7.39
C PHE A 357 22.17 11.60 -8.56
N SER A 358 20.94 12.12 -8.48
CA SER A 358 20.22 12.76 -9.59
C SER A 358 20.80 14.13 -9.93
N VAL A 359 21.02 14.98 -8.92
CA VAL A 359 21.60 16.33 -9.14
C VAL A 359 23.00 16.22 -9.72
N THR A 360 23.87 15.41 -9.10
CA THR A 360 25.24 15.19 -9.60
C THR A 360 25.24 14.49 -10.96
N GLY A 361 24.36 13.51 -11.17
CA GLY A 361 24.30 12.73 -12.40
C GLY A 361 23.86 13.56 -13.60
N LEU A 362 22.86 14.43 -13.42
CA LEU A 362 22.41 15.38 -14.43
C LEU A 362 23.49 16.43 -14.73
N GLU A 363 24.16 16.97 -13.71
CA GLU A 363 25.27 17.91 -13.89
C GLU A 363 26.44 17.26 -14.64
N PHE A 364 26.82 16.03 -14.25
CA PHE A 364 27.86 15.25 -14.90
C PHE A 364 27.50 14.97 -16.36
N SER A 365 26.31 14.45 -16.62
CA SER A 365 25.75 14.23 -17.96
C SER A 365 25.87 15.48 -18.84
N TYR A 366 25.45 16.63 -18.32
CA TYR A 366 25.49 17.89 -19.03
C TYR A 366 26.92 18.39 -19.28
N SER A 367 27.83 18.19 -18.34
CA SER A 367 29.25 18.58 -18.44
C SER A 367 30.03 17.74 -19.46
N GLN A 368 29.70 16.45 -19.58
CA GLN A 368 30.36 15.52 -20.51
C GLN A 368 29.75 15.57 -21.91
N ALA A 369 28.59 16.23 -22.08
CA ALA A 369 27.88 16.30 -23.34
C ALA A 369 28.57 17.22 -24.36
N PRO A 370 28.77 16.77 -25.60
CA PRO A 370 29.15 17.65 -26.71
C PRO A 370 28.11 18.77 -26.89
N LYS A 371 28.55 19.98 -27.24
CA LYS A 371 27.67 21.15 -27.39
C LYS A 371 26.42 20.89 -28.24
N ASN A 372 26.54 20.06 -29.29
CA ASN A 372 25.47 19.75 -30.23
C ASN A 372 24.61 18.53 -29.82
N MET A 373 24.97 17.78 -28.77
CA MET A 373 24.33 16.51 -28.38
C MET A 373 23.80 16.49 -26.93
N LYS A 374 23.76 17.64 -26.26
CA LYS A 374 23.18 17.76 -24.90
C LYS A 374 21.76 17.19 -24.81
N ALA A 375 20.91 17.51 -25.78
CA ALA A 375 19.55 16.99 -25.84
C ALA A 375 19.51 15.45 -25.95
N VAL A 376 20.42 14.84 -26.72
CA VAL A 376 20.50 13.38 -26.88
C VAL A 376 20.87 12.69 -25.56
N LEU A 377 21.81 13.27 -24.79
CA LEU A 377 22.18 12.70 -23.49
C LEU A 377 21.10 12.89 -22.42
N GLN A 378 20.34 13.99 -22.47
CA GLN A 378 19.18 14.18 -21.61
C GLN A 378 18.04 13.22 -21.98
N ALA A 379 17.79 13.00 -23.27
CA ALA A 379 16.85 11.96 -23.72
C ALA A 379 17.30 10.55 -23.27
N GLY A 380 18.60 10.26 -23.36
CA GLY A 380 19.18 9.01 -22.84
C GLY A 380 19.03 8.86 -21.33
N TRP A 381 19.10 9.96 -20.57
CA TRP A 381 18.83 9.93 -19.13
C TRP A 381 17.37 9.57 -18.84
N LEU A 382 16.41 10.26 -19.48
CA LEU A 382 14.98 9.96 -19.32
C LEU A 382 14.63 8.53 -19.77
N LEU A 383 15.32 8.01 -20.79
CA LEU A 383 15.19 6.62 -21.21
C LEU A 383 15.55 5.65 -20.08
N THR A 384 16.53 5.97 -19.22
CA THR A 384 16.84 5.12 -18.06
C THR A 384 15.72 5.11 -17.03
N THR A 385 15.03 6.22 -16.81
CA THR A 385 13.84 6.28 -15.96
C THR A 385 12.72 5.41 -16.54
N ALA A 386 12.49 5.46 -17.86
CA ALA A 386 11.53 4.60 -18.53
C ALA A 386 11.89 3.11 -18.39
N MET A 387 13.18 2.76 -18.56
CA MET A 387 13.65 1.38 -18.32
C MET A 387 13.46 0.94 -16.87
N GLY A 388 13.69 1.83 -15.89
CA GLY A 388 13.43 1.54 -14.48
C GLY A 388 11.97 1.19 -14.21
N ASN A 389 11.04 1.96 -14.78
CA ASN A 389 9.60 1.69 -14.67
C ASN A 389 9.20 0.36 -15.33
N ILE A 390 9.82 -0.01 -16.46
CA ILE A 390 9.60 -1.32 -17.09
C ILE A 390 10.05 -2.46 -16.15
N ILE A 391 11.19 -2.31 -15.47
CA ILE A 391 11.68 -3.30 -14.50
C ILE A 391 10.65 -3.50 -13.38
N VAL A 392 10.07 -2.41 -12.85
CA VAL A 392 9.03 -2.47 -11.81
C VAL A 392 7.81 -3.25 -12.29
N LEU A 393 7.35 -3.01 -13.51
CA LEU A 393 6.20 -3.71 -14.10
C LEU A 393 6.46 -5.21 -14.22
N ILE A 394 7.62 -5.61 -14.77
CA ILE A 394 8.00 -7.02 -14.92
C ILE A 394 8.04 -7.73 -13.55
N VAL A 395 8.66 -7.10 -12.55
CA VAL A 395 8.74 -7.66 -11.20
C VAL A 395 7.35 -7.80 -10.57
N ALA A 396 6.46 -6.83 -10.79
CA ALA A 396 5.10 -6.88 -10.26
C ALA A 396 4.28 -8.02 -10.89
N GLU A 397 4.37 -8.25 -12.19
CA GLU A 397 3.69 -9.35 -12.88
C GLU A 397 4.23 -10.72 -12.44
N VAL A 398 5.55 -10.88 -12.34
CA VAL A 398 6.17 -12.13 -11.87
C VAL A 398 5.74 -12.45 -10.43
N GLY A 399 5.59 -11.43 -9.57
CA GLY A 399 5.14 -11.60 -8.20
C GLY A 399 3.66 -11.98 -8.04
N GLN A 400 2.84 -11.83 -9.08
CA GLN A 400 1.42 -12.23 -9.07
C GLN A 400 1.19 -13.67 -9.58
N LEU A 401 2.21 -14.34 -10.11
CA LEU A 401 2.08 -15.72 -10.52
C LEU A 401 1.82 -16.58 -9.27
N PRO A 402 0.67 -17.27 -9.17
CA PRO A 402 0.45 -18.22 -8.09
C PRO A 402 1.58 -19.25 -8.16
N GLN A 403 2.17 -19.58 -7.00
CA GLN A 403 3.09 -20.70 -6.91
C GLN A 403 2.35 -21.93 -7.45
N GLN A 404 2.76 -22.40 -8.63
CA GLN A 404 2.14 -23.51 -9.36
C GLN A 404 2.29 -24.83 -8.60
#